data_AF-A0A842TP94-F1
#
_entry.id   AF-A0A842TP94-F1
#
_cell.length_a   1.000
_cell.length_b   1.000
_cell.length_c   1.000
_cell.angle_alpha   90.00
_cell.angle_beta   90.00
_cell.angle_gamma   90.00
#
_symmetry.space_group_name_H-M   'P 1'
#
loop_
_entity.id
_entity.type
_entity.pdbx_description
1 polymer ?
#
loop_
_entity_poly.entity_id
_entity_poly.type
_entity_poly.pdbx_seq_one_letter_code
_entity_poly.pdbx_strand_id
1 'polypeptide(L)'
;MNFLSLLKIKSGKQEQCLELLKKIKEKPLPGIEIKKIMFCLGKYDLIIIGEADEVKTLELSARLTLYAQMETLTTIPFEAGIEMLKDIYWFKRENELI
;
A
#
# COMPACT_ATOMS: atom_id res chain seq x y z
N MET A 1 -11.08 4.28 -9.96
CA MET A 1 -11.40 3.51 -8.75
C MET A 1 -10.43 3.91 -7.65
N ASN A 2 -10.93 4.22 -6.45
CA ASN A 2 -10.05 4.37 -5.29
C ASN A 2 -9.53 2.98 -4.90
N PHE A 3 -8.24 2.87 -4.65
CA PHE A 3 -7.61 1.62 -4.27
C PHE A 3 -6.76 1.77 -3.02
N LEU A 4 -6.53 0.63 -2.39
CA LEU A 4 -5.61 0.47 -1.29
C LEU A 4 -4.64 -0.68 -1.59
N SER A 5 -3.35 -0.40 -1.50
CA SER A 5 -2.30 -1.40 -1.66
C SER A 5 -1.56 -1.59 -0.34
N LEU A 6 -1.56 -2.83 0.15
CA LEU A 6 -0.83 -3.27 1.35
C LEU A 6 0.46 -3.96 0.92
N LEU A 7 1.59 -3.46 1.44
CA LEU A 7 2.91 -3.84 0.94
C LEU A 7 3.82 -4.25 2.09
N LYS A 8 4.47 -5.40 1.93
CA LYS A 8 5.52 -5.87 2.82
C LYS A 8 6.87 -5.75 2.12
N ILE A 9 7.79 -5.04 2.74
CA ILE A 9 9.13 -4.83 2.23
C ILE A 9 9.98 -6.03 2.63
N LYS A 10 10.63 -6.68 1.67
CA LYS A 10 11.58 -7.76 1.99
C LYS A 10 12.71 -7.23 2.86
N SER A 11 13.15 -8.08 3.79
CA SER A 11 14.25 -7.72 4.69
C SER A 11 15.50 -7.30 3.91
N GLY A 12 16.10 -6.17 4.29
CA GLY A 12 17.27 -5.59 3.65
C GLY A 12 17.00 -4.84 2.33
N LYS A 13 15.74 -4.55 1.99
CA LYS A 13 15.33 -3.87 0.74
C LYS A 13 14.66 -2.51 0.96
N GLN A 14 14.73 -1.97 2.17
CA GLN A 14 14.09 -0.71 2.55
C GLN A 14 14.57 0.48 1.71
N GLU A 15 15.88 0.60 1.47
CA GLU A 15 16.44 1.70 0.66
C GLU A 15 15.93 1.67 -0.78
N GLN A 16 15.91 0.49 -1.41
CA GLN A 16 15.43 0.30 -2.78
C GLN A 16 13.93 0.64 -2.90
N CYS A 17 13.14 0.25 -1.88
CA CYS A 17 11.74 0.62 -1.80
C CYS A 17 11.57 2.15 -1.71
N LEU A 18 12.33 2.82 -0.83
CA LEU A 18 12.27 4.27 -0.66
C LEU A 18 12.63 5.02 -1.95
N GLU A 19 13.65 4.58 -2.67
CA GLU A 19 14.02 5.15 -3.96
C GLU A 19 12.92 4.99 -5.01
N LEU A 20 12.26 3.82 -5.07
CA LEU A 20 11.16 3.60 -5.98
C LEU A 20 9.97 4.51 -5.66
N LEU A 21 9.61 4.64 -4.39
CA LEU A 21 8.50 5.52 -3.97
C LEU A 21 8.79 6.99 -4.30
N LYS A 22 10.04 7.44 -4.15
CA LYS A 22 10.47 8.77 -4.60
C LYS A 22 10.28 8.94 -6.11
N LYS A 23 10.74 7.96 -6.92
CA LYS A 23 10.56 7.98 -8.38
C LYS A 23 9.09 8.00 -8.79
N ILE A 24 8.24 7.23 -8.12
CA ILE A 24 6.79 7.22 -8.39
C ILE A 24 6.16 8.57 -8.01
N LYS A 25 6.62 9.22 -6.93
CA LYS A 25 6.14 10.54 -6.54
C LYS A 25 6.59 11.64 -7.52
N GLU A 26 7.83 11.58 -8.00
CA GLU A 26 8.40 12.53 -8.96
C GLU A 26 7.82 12.36 -10.37
N LYS A 27 7.60 11.10 -10.77
CA LYS A 27 7.03 10.73 -12.06
C LYS A 27 5.90 9.72 -11.84
N PRO A 28 4.68 10.21 -11.54
CA PRO A 28 3.51 9.36 -11.38
C PRO A 28 3.32 8.47 -12.61
N LEU A 29 2.90 7.23 -12.38
CA LEU A 29 2.54 6.33 -13.47
C LEU A 29 1.32 6.90 -14.20
N PRO A 30 1.33 6.97 -15.54
CA PRO A 30 0.17 7.47 -16.29
C PRO A 30 -1.09 6.68 -15.94
N GLY A 31 -2.15 7.38 -15.52
CA GLY A 31 -3.40 6.77 -15.08
C GLY A 31 -3.43 6.33 -13.61
N ILE A 32 -2.43 6.73 -12.81
CA ILE A 32 -2.39 6.46 -11.37
C ILE A 32 -2.12 7.75 -10.61
N GLU A 33 -3.05 8.11 -9.74
CA GLU A 33 -2.91 9.21 -8.81
C GLU A 33 -2.68 8.67 -7.40
N ILE A 34 -1.51 8.87 -6.82
CA ILE A 34 -1.25 8.49 -5.43
C ILE A 34 -1.66 9.64 -4.52
N LYS A 35 -2.68 9.40 -3.69
CA LYS A 35 -3.20 10.36 -2.71
C LYS A 35 -2.42 10.32 -1.41
N LYS A 36 -2.00 9.14 -0.97
CA LYS A 36 -1.30 8.97 0.31
C LYS A 36 -0.37 7.75 0.32
N ILE A 37 0.75 7.89 1.02
CA ILE A 37 1.68 6.81 1.35
C ILE A 37 1.88 6.84 2.86
N MET A 38 1.74 5.69 3.52
CA MET A 38 1.88 5.55 4.97
C MET A 38 2.82 4.41 5.30
N PHE A 39 3.85 4.68 6.11
CA PHE A 39 4.65 3.62 6.72
C PHE A 39 3.91 3.08 7.95
N CYS A 40 3.93 1.77 8.11
CA CYS A 40 3.26 1.09 9.20
C CYS A 40 4.26 0.20 9.95
N LEU A 41 4.12 0.11 11.27
CA LEU A 41 4.83 -0.85 12.10
C LEU A 41 3.85 -2.00 12.39
N GLY A 42 4.01 -3.14 11.73
CA GLY A 42 3.08 -4.25 11.88
C GLY A 42 3.23 -5.34 10.82
N LYS A 43 2.10 -5.96 10.42
CA LYS A 43 2.07 -7.07 9.46
C LYS A 43 2.60 -6.68 8.06
N TYR A 44 2.29 -5.46 7.65
CA TYR A 44 2.78 -4.77 6.45
C TYR A 44 3.59 -3.53 6.87
N ASP A 45 4.53 -3.16 6.01
CA ASP A 45 5.45 -2.04 6.27
C ASP A 45 4.95 -0.74 5.62
N LEU A 46 4.08 -0.84 4.61
CA LEU A 46 3.67 0.28 3.78
C LEU A 46 2.24 0.12 3.27
N ILE A 47 1.50 1.23 3.28
CA ILE A 47 0.16 1.35 2.68
C ILE A 47 0.21 2.47 1.64
N ILE A 48 -0.33 2.21 0.45
CA ILE A 48 -0.54 3.22 -0.60
C ILE A 48 -2.03 3.35 -0.85
N ILE A 49 -2.52 4.59 -0.84
CA ILE A 49 -3.89 4.96 -1.20
C ILE A 49 -3.83 5.83 -2.44
N GLY A 50 -4.62 5.49 -3.44
CA GLY A 50 -4.65 6.22 -4.69
C GLY A 50 -5.92 5.99 -5.49
N GLU A 51 -5.90 6.52 -6.70
CA GLU A 51 -6.95 6.39 -7.68
C GLU A 51 -6.36 5.94 -9.02
N ALA A 52 -6.95 4.90 -9.59
CA ALA A 52 -6.57 4.35 -10.89
C ALA A 52 -7.72 3.52 -11.46
N ASP A 53 -7.70 3.21 -12.75
CA ASP A 53 -8.53 2.14 -13.30
C ASP A 53 -7.99 0.76 -12.83
N GLU A 54 -8.81 -0.28 -12.98
CA GLU A 54 -8.47 -1.64 -12.50
C GLU A 54 -7.19 -2.19 -13.16
N VAL A 55 -7.02 -1.96 -14.46
CA VAL A 55 -5.83 -2.41 -15.21
C VAL A 55 -4.57 -1.73 -14.66
N LYS A 56 -4.66 -0.44 -14.35
CA LYS A 56 -3.58 0.36 -13.80
C LYS A 56 -3.26 0.02 -12.35
N THR A 57 -4.25 -0.36 -11.55
CA THR A 57 -3.99 -0.89 -10.20
C THR A 57 -3.19 -2.19 -10.23
N LEU A 58 -3.48 -3.10 -11.17
CA LEU A 58 -2.71 -4.32 -11.38
C LEU A 58 -1.28 -4.03 -11.88
N GLU A 59 -1.13 -3.06 -12.81
CA GLU A 59 0.18 -2.63 -13.31
C GLU A 59 1.06 -2.07 -12.18
N LEU A 60 0.50 -1.27 -11.27
CA LEU A 60 1.21 -0.77 -10.09
C LEU A 60 1.68 -1.92 -9.20
N SER A 61 0.77 -2.84 -8.87
CA SER A 61 1.09 -4.03 -8.07
C SER A 61 2.25 -4.84 -8.66
N ALA A 62 2.19 -5.13 -9.96
CA ALA A 62 3.24 -5.88 -10.65
C ALA A 62 4.60 -5.15 -10.61
N ARG A 63 4.61 -3.82 -10.83
CA ARG A 63 5.84 -3.01 -10.76
C ARG A 63 6.42 -2.99 -9.34
N LEU A 64 5.59 -2.85 -8.32
CA LEU A 64 6.05 -2.85 -6.92
C LEU A 64 6.65 -4.21 -6.54
N THR A 65 6.04 -5.32 -6.97
CA THR A 65 6.57 -6.67 -6.77
C THR A 65 7.91 -6.87 -7.48
N LEU A 66 7.98 -6.51 -8.77
CA LEU A 66 9.16 -6.77 -9.61
C LEU A 66 10.35 -5.88 -9.25
N TYR A 67 10.12 -4.58 -9.02
CA TYR A 67 11.19 -3.59 -8.90
C TYR A 67 11.59 -3.28 -7.46
N ALA A 68 10.67 -3.37 -6.50
CA ALA A 68 11.00 -3.15 -5.08
C ALA A 68 11.18 -4.44 -4.29
N GLN A 69 11.05 -5.60 -4.94
CA GLN A 69 11.05 -6.91 -4.30
C GLN A 69 10.11 -6.94 -3.09
N MET A 70 9.02 -6.18 -3.14
CA MET A 70 8.00 -6.21 -2.11
C MET A 70 7.15 -7.47 -2.30
N GLU A 71 6.75 -8.09 -1.19
CA GLU A 71 5.64 -9.02 -1.23
C GLU A 71 4.37 -8.17 -1.27
N THR A 72 3.95 -7.83 -2.49
CA THR A 72 2.65 -7.18 -2.72
C THR A 72 1.58 -8.22 -2.45
N LEU A 73 0.86 -8.10 -1.35
CA LEU A 73 -0.14 -9.12 -1.00
C LEU A 73 -1.44 -8.90 -1.76
N THR A 74 -1.87 -7.66 -1.99
CA THR A 74 -3.07 -7.34 -2.79
C THR A 74 -3.19 -5.83 -3.07
N THR A 75 -3.60 -5.44 -4.29
CA THR A 75 -4.33 -4.17 -4.49
C THR A 75 -5.82 -4.48 -4.45
N ILE A 76 -6.54 -3.81 -3.56
CA ILE A 76 -7.97 -4.03 -3.33
C ILE A 76 -8.75 -2.72 -3.52
N PRO A 77 -10.03 -2.80 -3.90
CA PRO A 77 -10.94 -1.67 -3.80
C PRO A 77 -10.87 -1.05 -2.40
N PHE A 78 -10.91 0.27 -2.33
CA PHE A 78 -10.69 1.03 -1.10
C PHE A 78 -11.65 0.60 0.03
N GLU A 79 -12.91 0.32 -0.29
CA GLU A 79 -13.95 -0.09 0.65
C GLU A 79 -13.61 -1.44 1.30
N ALA A 80 -13.16 -2.42 0.51
CA ALA A 80 -12.71 -3.72 1.03
C ALA A 80 -11.41 -3.59 1.83
N GLY A 81 -10.52 -2.68 1.42
CA GLY A 81 -9.26 -2.43 2.11
C GLY A 81 -9.40 -1.76 3.46
N ILE A 82 -10.40 -0.89 3.64
CA ILE A 82 -10.68 -0.30 4.94
C ILE A 82 -11.11 -1.37 5.94
N GLU A 83 -12.00 -2.30 5.56
CA GLU A 83 -12.43 -3.37 6.47
C GLU A 83 -11.25 -4.27 6.89
N MET A 84 -10.39 -4.66 5.94
CA MET A 84 -9.17 -5.40 6.26
C MET A 84 -8.20 -4.61 7.15
N LEU A 85 -8.07 -3.30 6.96
CA LEU A 85 -7.22 -2.46 7.81
C LEU A 85 -7.77 -2.32 9.23
N LYS A 86 -9.09 -2.32 9.42
CA LYS A 86 -9.69 -2.38 10.77
C LYS A 86 -9.27 -3.66 11.47
N ASP A 87 -9.36 -4.81 10.79
CA ASP A 87 -8.97 -6.12 11.36
C ASP A 87 -7.47 -6.22 11.68
N ILE A 88 -6.61 -5.57 10.88
CA ILE A 88 -5.15 -5.74 10.97
C ILE A 88 -4.48 -4.65 11.82
N TYR A 89 -4.97 -3.42 11.78
CA TYR A 89 -4.29 -2.24 12.36
C TYR A 89 -5.09 -1.41 13.36
N TRP A 90 -6.43 -1.54 13.47
CA TRP A 90 -7.19 -0.67 14.38
C TRP A 90 -7.88 -1.42 15.52
N PHE A 91 -7.31 -1.20 16.71
CA PHE A 91 -7.97 -0.99 18.00
C PHE A 91 -9.05 -2.00 18.40
N LYS A 92 -8.61 -3.05 19.10
CA LYS A 92 -9.32 -3.39 20.33
C LYS A 92 -9.37 -2.11 21.18
N ARG A 93 -10.51 -1.42 21.24
CA ARG A 93 -10.88 -0.68 22.45
C ARG A 93 -11.07 -1.75 23.54
N GLU A 94 -9.99 -2.33 24.03
CA GLU A 94 -9.95 -2.89 25.37
C GLU A 94 -10.00 -1.68 26.30
N ASN A 95 -11.21 -1.17 26.55
CA ASN A 95 -11.65 -0.37 27.70
C ASN A 95 -12.99 0.32 27.40
N GLU A 96 -14.04 -0.48 27.14
CA GLU A 96 -15.33 -0.17 27.78
C GLU A 96 -15.31 -0.85 29.16
N LEU A 97 -14.46 -0.31 30.03
CA LEU A 97 -14.55 -0.43 31.48
C LEU A 97 -14.45 1.00 31.99
N ILE A 98 -15.61 1.63 32.17
CA ILE A 98 -16.16 2.30 33.36
C ILE A 98 -17.51 2.91 32.96
#